data_AF-A0A1L5P198-F1
#
_entry.id   AF-A0A1L5P198-F1
#
_cell.length_a   1.000
_cell.length_b   1.000
_cell.length_c   1.000
_cell.angle_alpha   90.00
_cell.angle_beta   90.00
_cell.angle_gamma   90.00
#
_symmetry.space_group_name_H-M   'P 1'
#
loop_
_entity.id
_entity.type
_entity.pdbx_description
1 polymer ?
#
loop_
_entity_poly.entity_id
_entity_poly.type
_entity_poly.pdbx_seq_one_letter_code
_entity_poly.pdbx_strand_id
1 'polypeptide(L)'
;MASDTHGKFIWCELMTADTEAAARFYSSVVGWTTKEMPMEDLPSPYTIFEASGRGVAGMMTFPAELEGQGIPPNWTGYVCVDDVDQTAKDFEANGGQIRRPPQDIPTIGRFAVVADPHGAVLCIMTPLPMEGDSGWEPEMNTPGHVGWHELMAGNMEEAFTFYSKVFGWTKDHDFDMGEMGAYRIFAEHGKQIGGMMTKPANVPMCYWGYYFNVPGIDSAIERVNAGGGKVIVGPMEVPGGSWIINATDPQGAFFCLVAPGR
;
A
#
# COMPACT_ATOMS: atom_id res chain seq x y z
N MET A 1 15.83 20.17 7.44
CA MET A 1 15.58 19.72 6.06
C MET A 1 15.16 18.27 6.17
N ALA A 2 14.17 17.84 5.40
CA ALA A 2 13.73 16.45 5.41
C ALA A 2 14.86 15.54 4.93
N SER A 3 14.90 14.29 5.37
CA SER A 3 15.85 13.31 4.84
C SER A 3 15.44 12.85 3.43
N ASP A 4 16.38 12.23 2.71
CA ASP A 4 16.12 11.69 1.37
C ASP A 4 15.12 10.51 1.37
N THR A 5 14.78 9.96 2.54
CA THR A 5 13.77 8.88 2.66
C THR A 5 12.42 9.39 3.16
N HIS A 6 12.31 10.66 3.56
CA HIS A 6 11.04 11.24 3.98
C HIS A 6 10.03 11.23 2.82
N GLY A 7 8.83 10.73 3.08
CA GLY A 7 7.77 10.62 2.08
C GLY A 7 7.86 9.38 1.19
N LYS A 8 8.88 8.54 1.35
CA LYS A 8 9.03 7.32 0.57
C LYS A 8 8.12 6.20 1.09
N PHE A 9 7.41 5.50 0.21
CA PHE A 9 6.77 4.24 0.58
C PHE A 9 7.83 3.16 0.83
N ILE A 10 7.80 2.53 2.01
CA ILE A 10 8.84 1.60 2.47
C ILE A 10 8.33 0.20 2.78
N TRP A 11 7.03 0.03 3.00
CA TRP A 11 6.46 -1.28 3.35
C TRP A 11 4.97 -1.36 2.97
N CYS A 12 4.45 -2.59 2.90
CA CYS A 12 3.04 -2.86 2.75
C CYS A 12 2.67 -4.06 3.64
N GLU A 13 1.55 -3.99 4.34
CA GLU A 13 1.11 -4.94 5.36
C GLU A 13 -0.27 -5.46 5.03
N LEU A 14 -0.47 -6.78 5.10
CA LEU A 14 -1.78 -7.40 5.04
C LEU A 14 -2.27 -7.76 6.44
N MET A 15 -3.39 -7.19 6.85
CA MET A 15 -4.15 -7.69 8.01
C MET A 15 -5.27 -8.61 7.52
N THR A 16 -5.28 -9.86 8.00
CA THR A 16 -6.29 -10.86 7.60
C THR A 16 -6.55 -11.86 8.72
N ALA A 17 -7.74 -12.46 8.77
CA ALA A 17 -8.10 -13.44 9.79
C ALA A 17 -7.51 -14.84 9.53
N ASP A 18 -7.15 -15.15 8.29
CA ASP A 18 -6.60 -16.45 7.89
C ASP A 18 -5.30 -16.25 7.10
N THR A 19 -4.21 -16.12 7.84
CA THR A 19 -2.86 -15.87 7.29
C THR A 19 -2.36 -17.04 6.46
N GLU A 20 -2.72 -18.27 6.79
CA GLU A 20 -2.30 -19.46 6.06
C GLU A 20 -2.96 -19.52 4.66
N ALA A 21 -4.26 -19.21 4.58
CA ALA A 21 -4.96 -19.14 3.32
C ALA A 21 -4.48 -17.96 2.45
N ALA A 22 -4.27 -16.80 3.06
CA ALA A 22 -3.70 -15.64 2.36
C ALA A 22 -2.29 -15.94 1.84
N ALA A 23 -1.42 -16.58 2.63
CA ALA A 23 -0.09 -17.00 2.20
C ALA A 23 -0.14 -17.84 0.92
N ARG A 24 -0.95 -18.90 0.90
CA ARG A 24 -1.13 -19.75 -0.29
C ARG A 24 -1.64 -18.95 -1.49
N PHE A 25 -2.60 -18.05 -1.26
CA PHE A 25 -3.19 -17.23 -2.31
C PHE A 25 -2.15 -16.32 -2.96
N TYR A 26 -1.44 -15.49 -2.18
CA TYR A 26 -0.45 -14.55 -2.72
C TYR A 26 0.80 -15.24 -3.26
N SER A 27 1.18 -16.40 -2.70
CA SER A 27 2.22 -17.27 -3.30
C SER A 27 1.83 -17.73 -4.70
N SER A 28 0.57 -18.11 -4.92
CA SER A 28 0.09 -18.50 -6.25
C SER A 28 -0.05 -17.30 -7.18
N VAL A 29 -0.70 -16.22 -6.75
CA VAL A 29 -1.06 -15.08 -7.61
C VAL A 29 0.15 -14.24 -7.98
N VAL A 30 0.94 -13.83 -6.99
CA VAL A 30 2.07 -12.89 -7.14
C VAL A 30 3.40 -13.63 -7.27
N GLY A 31 3.53 -14.82 -6.68
CA GLY A 31 4.77 -15.61 -6.70
C GLY A 31 5.63 -15.45 -5.45
N TRP A 32 5.08 -14.92 -4.36
CA TRP A 32 5.81 -14.73 -3.11
C TRP A 32 6.08 -16.03 -2.37
N THR A 33 7.22 -16.08 -1.68
CA THR A 33 7.47 -17.05 -0.61
C THR A 33 7.16 -16.40 0.75
N THR A 34 7.01 -17.21 1.80
CA THR A 34 6.75 -16.70 3.14
C THR A 34 7.82 -17.13 4.13
N LYS A 35 8.06 -16.26 5.11
CA LYS A 35 8.92 -16.54 6.26
C LYS A 35 8.26 -16.02 7.53
N GLU A 36 8.05 -16.90 8.50
CA GLU A 36 7.51 -16.51 9.79
C GLU A 36 8.60 -15.93 10.71
N MET A 37 8.22 -14.90 11.45
CA MET A 37 9.01 -14.25 12.48
C MET A 37 8.18 -14.18 13.76
N PRO A 38 8.59 -14.88 14.83
CA PRO A 38 7.95 -14.72 16.14
C PRO A 38 8.09 -13.27 16.61
N MET A 39 6.98 -12.67 17.03
CA MET A 39 6.91 -11.34 17.63
C MET A 39 6.17 -11.45 18.96
N GLU A 40 6.82 -11.06 20.06
CA GLU A 40 6.28 -11.27 21.42
C GLU A 40 4.95 -10.55 21.66
N ASP A 41 4.74 -9.40 21.01
CA ASP A 41 3.55 -8.56 21.18
C ASP A 41 2.39 -8.95 20.24
N LEU A 42 2.54 -9.99 19.42
CA LEU A 42 1.49 -10.47 18.51
C LEU A 42 0.92 -11.82 18.93
N PRO A 43 -0.40 -12.04 18.76
CA PRO A 43 -1.04 -13.32 19.10
C PRO A 43 -0.66 -14.46 18.15
N SER A 44 -0.02 -14.15 17.02
CA SER A 44 0.43 -15.10 16.00
C SER A 44 1.73 -14.60 15.37
N PRO A 45 2.56 -15.48 14.78
CA PRO A 45 3.78 -15.07 14.12
C PRO A 45 3.51 -14.01 13.05
N TYR A 46 4.39 -13.02 12.97
CA TYR A 46 4.43 -12.10 11.84
C TYR A 46 4.93 -12.84 10.62
N THR A 47 4.28 -12.71 9.47
CA THR A 47 4.72 -13.35 8.23
C THR A 47 5.33 -12.31 7.31
N ILE A 48 6.57 -12.53 6.88
CA ILE A 48 7.18 -11.77 5.80
C ILE A 48 6.88 -12.46 4.48
N PHE A 49 6.33 -11.73 3.53
CA PHE A 49 6.34 -12.10 2.12
C PHE A 49 7.67 -11.73 1.49
N GLU A 50 8.25 -12.66 0.72
CA GLU A 50 9.50 -12.47 0.03
C GLU A 50 9.34 -12.60 -1.49
N ALA A 51 9.98 -11.69 -2.23
CA ALA A 51 10.22 -11.81 -3.67
C ALA A 51 11.73 -11.99 -3.89
N SER A 52 12.12 -13.06 -4.59
CA SER A 52 13.54 -13.37 -4.83
C SER A 52 14.42 -13.36 -3.56
N GLY A 53 13.87 -13.83 -2.43
CA GLY A 53 14.56 -13.92 -1.14
C GLY A 53 14.72 -12.58 -0.41
N ARG A 54 14.00 -11.52 -0.82
CA ARG A 54 13.95 -10.22 -0.15
C ARG A 54 12.56 -9.98 0.40
N GLY A 55 12.46 -9.51 1.64
CA GLY A 55 11.18 -9.10 2.23
C GLY A 55 10.58 -7.92 1.45
N VAL A 56 9.31 -8.04 1.05
CA VAL A 56 8.59 -7.04 0.24
C VAL A 56 7.27 -6.60 0.86
N ALA A 57 6.72 -7.41 1.76
CA ALA A 57 5.48 -7.12 2.45
C ALA A 57 5.39 -7.94 3.74
N GLY A 58 4.52 -7.50 4.63
CA GLY A 58 4.13 -8.18 5.85
C GLY A 58 2.74 -8.77 5.77
N MET A 59 2.48 -9.71 6.67
CA MET A 59 1.15 -10.17 7.00
C MET A 59 1.04 -10.53 8.46
N MET A 60 -0.08 -10.14 9.06
CA MET A 60 -0.44 -10.48 10.43
C MET A 60 -1.95 -10.69 10.59
N THR A 61 -2.32 -11.33 11.68
CA THR A 61 -3.72 -11.30 12.14
C THR A 61 -4.07 -9.92 12.65
N PHE A 62 -5.37 -9.60 12.70
CA PHE A 62 -5.81 -8.40 13.40
C PHE A 62 -5.30 -8.39 14.85
N PRO A 63 -4.77 -7.25 15.33
CA PRO A 63 -4.53 -7.06 16.75
C PRO A 63 -5.81 -7.30 17.55
N ALA A 64 -5.69 -7.89 18.75
CA ALA A 64 -6.84 -8.26 19.58
C ALA A 64 -7.73 -7.05 19.91
N GLU A 65 -7.15 -5.85 20.03
CA GLU A 65 -7.90 -4.62 20.26
C GLU A 65 -8.79 -4.20 19.09
N LEU A 66 -8.55 -4.70 17.87
CA LEU A 66 -9.35 -4.43 16.68
C LEU A 66 -10.40 -5.52 16.39
N GLU A 67 -10.39 -6.61 17.16
CA GLU A 67 -11.36 -7.69 16.99
C GLU A 67 -12.80 -7.20 17.20
N GLY A 68 -13.71 -7.63 16.32
CA GLY A 68 -15.13 -7.25 16.39
C GLY A 68 -15.46 -5.81 15.97
N GLN A 69 -14.48 -4.99 15.57
CA GLN A 69 -14.71 -3.62 15.10
C GLN A 69 -15.24 -3.54 13.65
N GLY A 70 -15.43 -4.69 12.98
CA GLY A 70 -15.93 -4.74 11.61
C GLY A 70 -14.94 -4.22 10.55
N ILE A 71 -13.65 -4.11 10.90
CA ILE A 71 -12.60 -3.76 9.95
C ILE A 71 -12.40 -4.94 8.99
N PRO A 72 -12.57 -4.76 7.68
CA PRO A 72 -12.34 -5.83 6.71
C PRO A 72 -10.85 -6.13 6.57
N PRO A 73 -10.47 -7.34 6.12
CA PRO A 73 -9.10 -7.62 5.68
C PRO A 73 -8.61 -6.55 4.70
N ASN A 74 -7.38 -6.08 4.86
CA ASN A 74 -6.88 -4.95 4.08
C ASN A 74 -5.36 -4.94 3.96
N TRP A 75 -4.91 -4.41 2.82
CA TRP A 75 -3.54 -3.98 2.60
C TRP A 75 -3.36 -2.53 3.04
N THR A 76 -2.29 -2.25 3.78
CA THR A 76 -1.94 -0.89 4.23
C THR A 76 -0.46 -0.62 3.99
N GLY A 77 -0.15 0.49 3.33
CA GLY A 77 1.20 0.94 3.01
C GLY A 77 1.80 1.81 4.11
N TYR A 78 3.11 1.79 4.20
CA TYR A 78 3.90 2.55 5.16
C TYR A 78 4.73 3.61 4.43
N VAL A 79 4.58 4.86 4.84
CA VAL A 79 5.37 5.99 4.35
C VAL A 79 6.43 6.33 5.40
N CYS A 80 7.68 6.39 4.99
CA CYS A 80 8.80 6.77 5.83
C CYS A 80 8.71 8.26 6.17
N VAL A 81 8.92 8.59 7.44
CA VAL A 81 8.98 9.98 7.93
C VAL A 81 10.14 10.11 8.91
N ASP A 82 10.70 11.31 8.99
CA ASP A 82 11.85 11.58 9.87
C ASP A 82 11.49 11.49 11.35
N ASP A 83 10.25 11.85 11.70
CA ASP A 83 9.73 11.85 13.07
C ASP A 83 8.23 11.51 13.04
N VAL A 84 7.88 10.30 13.49
CA VAL A 84 6.48 9.86 13.56
C VAL A 84 5.62 10.72 14.49
N ASP A 85 6.14 11.12 15.65
CA ASP A 85 5.36 11.88 16.63
C ASP A 85 5.01 13.26 16.10
N GLN A 86 5.97 13.92 15.46
CA GLN A 86 5.74 15.21 14.83
C GLN A 86 4.82 15.07 13.61
N THR A 87 5.07 14.09 12.74
CA THR A 87 4.24 13.88 11.54
C THR A 87 2.80 13.53 11.91
N ALA A 88 2.57 12.73 12.96
CA ALA A 88 1.22 12.42 13.46
C ALA A 88 0.48 13.69 13.92
N LYS A 89 1.16 14.61 14.61
CA LYS A 89 0.58 15.92 14.99
C LYS A 89 0.29 16.77 13.75
N ASP A 90 1.17 16.74 12.75
CA ASP A 90 0.96 17.45 11.50
C ASP A 90 -0.24 16.89 10.73
N PHE A 91 -0.48 15.57 10.75
CA PHE A 91 -1.71 14.98 10.23
C PHE A 91 -2.95 15.59 10.89
N GLU A 92 -3.04 15.59 12.23
CA GLU A 92 -4.20 16.17 12.95
C GLU A 92 -4.35 17.67 12.70
N ALA A 93 -3.25 18.43 12.76
CA ALA A 93 -3.26 19.87 12.55
C ALA A 93 -3.72 20.29 11.15
N ASN A 94 -3.61 19.38 10.16
CA ASN A 94 -4.03 19.59 8.78
C ASN A 94 -5.34 18.86 8.43
N GLY A 95 -6.13 18.44 9.43
CA GLY A 95 -7.47 17.88 9.24
C GLY A 95 -7.52 16.37 9.05
N GLY A 96 -6.38 15.69 9.10
CA GLY A 96 -6.30 14.24 9.19
C GLY A 96 -6.64 13.72 10.59
N GLN A 97 -6.51 12.41 10.79
CA GLN A 97 -6.84 11.74 12.04
C GLN A 97 -5.75 10.74 12.43
N ILE A 98 -5.42 10.68 13.71
CA ILE A 98 -4.64 9.57 14.27
C ILE A 98 -5.61 8.42 14.57
N ARG A 99 -5.47 7.30 13.86
CA ARG A 99 -6.24 6.07 14.08
C ARG A 99 -5.61 5.18 15.15
N ARG A 100 -4.28 5.15 15.18
CA ARG A 100 -3.47 4.53 16.23
C ARG A 100 -2.34 5.48 16.59
N PRO A 101 -2.17 5.83 17.88
CA PRO A 101 -1.11 6.75 18.30
C PRO A 101 0.28 6.17 18.01
N PRO A 102 1.29 7.05 17.89
CA PRO A 102 2.69 6.65 17.73
C PRO A 102 3.15 5.63 18.77
N GLN A 103 3.67 4.50 18.30
CA GLN A 103 4.16 3.39 19.13
C GLN A 103 5.45 2.80 18.53
N ASP A 104 6.30 2.25 19.39
CA ASP A 104 7.49 1.52 18.97
C ASP A 104 7.14 0.08 18.60
N ILE A 105 7.75 -0.41 17.52
CA ILE A 105 7.89 -1.82 17.18
C ILE A 105 9.33 -2.19 17.56
N PRO A 106 9.55 -3.00 18.61
CA PRO A 106 10.88 -3.35 19.09
C PRO A 106 11.78 -3.80 17.93
N THR A 107 12.98 -3.23 17.85
CA THR A 107 14.01 -3.49 16.82
C THR A 107 13.69 -3.06 15.38
N ILE A 108 12.45 -2.67 15.06
CA ILE A 108 12.06 -2.31 13.69
C ILE A 108 11.92 -0.80 13.49
N GLY A 109 11.30 -0.08 14.43
CA GLY A 109 11.04 1.35 14.24
C GLY A 109 9.91 1.88 15.10
N ARG A 110 9.52 3.13 14.84
CA ARG A 110 8.35 3.77 15.42
C ARG A 110 7.32 3.99 14.33
N PHE A 111 6.05 3.74 14.61
CA PHE A 111 4.98 3.88 13.61
C PHE A 111 3.70 4.48 14.22
N ALA A 112 2.84 5.00 13.35
CA ALA A 112 1.46 5.36 13.68
C ALA A 112 0.53 4.98 12.51
N VAL A 113 -0.75 4.75 12.81
CA VAL A 113 -1.79 4.59 11.79
C VAL A 113 -2.56 5.90 11.70
N VAL A 114 -2.64 6.46 10.50
CA VAL A 114 -3.22 7.78 10.26
C VAL A 114 -4.22 7.73 9.10
N ALA A 115 -5.14 8.69 9.06
CA ALA A 115 -6.04 8.90 7.96
C ALA A 115 -5.96 10.35 7.45
N ASP A 116 -6.06 10.53 6.14
CA ASP A 116 -6.17 11.86 5.54
C ASP A 116 -7.53 12.53 5.86
N PRO A 117 -7.73 13.81 5.50
CA PRO A 117 -8.99 14.51 5.76
C PRO A 117 -10.24 13.86 5.14
N HIS A 118 -10.06 12.99 4.14
CA HIS A 118 -11.14 12.26 3.47
C HIS A 118 -11.30 10.82 3.98
N GLY A 119 -10.47 10.40 4.93
CA GLY A 119 -10.53 9.10 5.59
C GLY A 119 -9.68 7.99 4.98
N ALA A 120 -8.86 8.25 3.95
CA ALA A 120 -7.95 7.25 3.40
C ALA A 120 -6.83 6.94 4.40
N VAL A 121 -6.65 5.65 4.74
CA VAL A 121 -5.72 5.19 5.79
C VAL A 121 -4.38 4.79 5.19
N LEU A 122 -3.29 5.16 5.88
CA LEU A 122 -1.94 4.63 5.70
C LEU A 122 -1.20 4.58 7.04
N CYS A 123 -0.03 3.95 7.06
CA CYS A 123 0.90 4.01 8.18
C CYS A 123 2.01 5.01 7.88
N ILE A 124 2.46 5.73 8.92
CA ILE A 124 3.71 6.50 8.88
C ILE A 124 4.73 5.82 9.79
N MET A 125 6.01 5.85 9.42
CA MET A 125 7.05 5.14 10.14
C MET A 125 8.41 5.82 10.08
N THR A 126 9.10 5.85 11.21
CA THR A 126 10.54 6.12 11.28
C THR A 126 11.22 4.78 11.53
N PRO A 127 11.80 4.13 10.49
CA PRO A 127 12.45 2.84 10.66
C PRO A 127 13.75 2.98 11.44
N LEU A 128 14.09 1.97 12.24
CA LEU A 128 15.44 1.81 12.77
C LEU A 128 16.37 1.28 11.65
N PRO A 129 17.67 1.59 11.69
CA PRO A 129 18.62 0.99 10.76
C PRO A 129 18.57 -0.54 10.83
N MET A 130 18.35 -1.20 9.69
CA MET A 130 18.37 -2.65 9.60
C MET A 130 19.77 -3.15 9.21
N GLU A 131 20.33 -4.06 9.99
CA GLU A 131 21.59 -4.71 9.62
C GLU A 131 21.44 -5.46 8.29
N GLY A 132 22.37 -5.24 7.37
CA GLY A 132 22.35 -5.89 6.06
C GLY A 132 21.41 -5.25 5.04
N ASP A 133 20.82 -4.09 5.33
CA ASP A 133 20.13 -3.31 4.30
C ASP A 133 21.11 -2.90 3.19
N SER A 134 20.92 -3.50 2.01
CA SER A 134 21.71 -3.20 0.83
C SER A 134 21.43 -1.82 0.22
N GLY A 135 20.37 -1.12 0.66
CA GLY A 135 19.87 0.09 0.03
C GLY A 135 19.33 -0.14 -1.39
N TRP A 136 19.13 -1.41 -1.77
CA TRP A 136 18.66 -1.78 -3.09
C TRP A 136 17.18 -1.45 -3.23
N GLU A 137 16.84 -0.73 -4.30
CA GLU A 137 15.46 -0.46 -4.67
C GLU A 137 15.10 -1.24 -5.94
N PRO A 138 13.93 -1.88 -5.98
CA PRO A 138 13.43 -2.47 -7.22
C PRO A 138 13.11 -1.37 -8.24
N GLU A 139 13.31 -1.69 -9.52
CA GLU A 139 12.72 -0.91 -10.60
C GLU A 139 11.18 -0.99 -10.52
N MET A 140 10.50 0.04 -10.99
CA MET A 140 9.04 0.19 -10.87
C MET A 140 8.24 -1.02 -11.37
N ASN A 141 8.72 -1.72 -12.40
CA ASN A 141 8.05 -2.87 -13.01
C ASN A 141 8.58 -4.24 -12.54
N THR A 142 9.40 -4.28 -11.48
CA THR A 142 10.00 -5.53 -10.99
C THR A 142 8.91 -6.48 -10.47
N PRO A 143 8.73 -7.68 -11.06
CA PRO A 143 7.73 -8.64 -10.59
C PRO A 143 7.88 -8.98 -9.11
N GLY A 144 6.75 -9.11 -8.41
CA GLY A 144 6.71 -9.39 -6.98
C GLY A 144 6.94 -8.16 -6.08
N HIS A 145 7.13 -6.96 -6.63
CA HIS A 145 7.21 -5.72 -5.86
C HIS A 145 6.00 -4.83 -6.12
N VAL A 146 5.70 -3.93 -5.18
CA VAL A 146 4.72 -2.86 -5.41
C VAL A 146 5.29 -1.91 -6.45
N GLY A 147 4.61 -1.80 -7.59
CA GLY A 147 5.01 -0.92 -8.70
C GLY A 147 4.33 0.44 -8.67
N TRP A 148 3.16 0.53 -8.04
CA TRP A 148 2.36 1.76 -8.05
C TRP A 148 1.50 1.90 -6.79
N HIS A 149 1.36 3.12 -6.32
CA HIS A 149 0.49 3.51 -5.21
C HIS A 149 -0.59 4.44 -5.74
N GLU A 150 -1.85 4.09 -5.55
CA GLU A 150 -2.96 4.87 -6.08
C GLU A 150 -3.90 5.32 -4.98
N LEU A 151 -4.18 6.62 -4.92
CA LEU A 151 -5.19 7.16 -4.02
C LEU A 151 -6.49 7.45 -4.77
N MET A 152 -7.55 6.75 -4.37
CA MET A 152 -8.93 7.13 -4.67
C MET A 152 -9.39 8.15 -3.62
N ALA A 153 -9.18 9.44 -3.89
CA ALA A 153 -9.39 10.54 -2.95
C ALA A 153 -10.85 11.00 -2.88
N GLY A 154 -11.25 11.62 -1.76
CA GLY A 154 -12.53 12.33 -1.68
C GLY A 154 -12.54 13.61 -2.53
N ASN A 155 -11.42 14.31 -2.57
CA ASN A 155 -11.10 15.41 -3.48
C ASN A 155 -9.60 15.36 -3.80
N MET A 156 -9.24 15.19 -5.07
CA MET A 156 -7.84 15.06 -5.51
C MET A 156 -6.97 16.26 -5.13
N GLU A 157 -7.47 17.49 -5.25
CA GLU A 157 -6.67 18.70 -5.00
C GLU A 157 -6.42 18.92 -3.51
N GLU A 158 -7.43 18.68 -2.68
CA GLU A 158 -7.32 18.76 -1.22
C GLU A 158 -6.38 17.69 -0.69
N ALA A 159 -6.53 16.43 -1.15
CA ALA A 159 -5.64 15.34 -0.81
C ALA A 159 -4.20 15.62 -1.26
N PHE A 160 -3.99 16.08 -2.48
CA PHE A 160 -2.66 16.43 -2.97
C PHE A 160 -2.02 17.54 -2.14
N THR A 161 -2.76 18.60 -1.83
CA THR A 161 -2.27 19.70 -0.98
C THR A 161 -1.86 19.20 0.40
N PHE A 162 -2.67 18.32 0.99
CA PHE A 162 -2.40 17.70 2.28
C PHE A 162 -1.11 16.86 2.25
N TYR A 163 -1.01 15.91 1.33
CA TYR A 163 0.15 15.02 1.26
C TYR A 163 1.43 15.72 0.79
N SER A 164 1.32 16.72 -0.09
CA SER A 164 2.46 17.56 -0.48
C SER A 164 3.04 18.31 0.72
N LYS A 165 2.17 18.83 1.60
CA LYS A 165 2.61 19.52 2.83
C LYS A 165 3.27 18.58 3.83
N VAL A 166 2.73 17.37 4.00
CA VAL A 166 3.18 16.44 5.04
C VAL A 166 4.40 15.64 4.60
N PHE A 167 4.42 15.15 3.37
CA PHE A 167 5.47 14.26 2.85
C PHE A 167 6.43 14.94 1.87
N GLY A 168 6.19 16.20 1.50
CA GLY A 168 7.00 16.89 0.50
C GLY A 168 6.77 16.37 -0.93
N TRP A 169 5.73 15.58 -1.17
CA TRP A 169 5.40 15.10 -2.50
C TRP A 169 5.13 16.25 -3.46
N THR A 170 5.56 16.07 -4.71
CA THR A 170 5.47 17.06 -5.77
C THR A 170 4.53 16.59 -6.86
N LYS A 171 3.94 17.53 -7.57
CA LYS A 171 3.12 17.23 -8.74
C LYS A 171 4.07 17.03 -9.91
N ASP A 172 3.93 15.90 -10.58
CA ASP A 172 4.65 15.65 -11.83
C ASP A 172 3.81 16.17 -13.01
N HIS A 173 2.68 15.51 -13.29
CA HIS A 173 1.70 15.95 -14.30
C HIS A 173 0.31 15.36 -14.04
N ASP A 174 -0.70 15.83 -14.77
CA ASP A 174 -2.05 15.25 -14.75
C ASP A 174 -2.37 14.65 -16.13
N PHE A 175 -3.05 13.50 -16.13
CA PHE A 175 -3.73 12.95 -17.30
C PHE A 175 -5.21 13.34 -17.29
N ASP A 176 -5.73 13.74 -18.44
CA ASP A 176 -7.18 13.93 -18.64
C ASP A 176 -7.82 12.57 -18.96
N MET A 177 -8.65 12.08 -18.04
CA MET A 177 -9.37 10.80 -18.19
C MET A 177 -10.83 11.00 -18.65
N GLY A 178 -11.15 12.17 -19.24
CA GLY A 178 -12.47 12.49 -19.74
C GLY A 178 -13.50 12.62 -18.62
N GLU A 179 -14.61 11.88 -18.72
CA GLU A 179 -15.68 11.94 -17.71
C GLU A 179 -15.25 11.48 -16.32
N MET A 180 -14.16 10.71 -16.22
CA MET A 180 -13.59 10.30 -14.93
C MET A 180 -12.80 11.42 -14.22
N GLY A 181 -12.56 12.54 -14.91
CA GLY A 181 -11.81 13.69 -14.40
C GLY A 181 -10.31 13.55 -14.59
N ALA A 182 -9.54 14.33 -13.84
CA ALA A 182 -8.09 14.31 -13.90
C ALA A 182 -7.50 13.17 -13.04
N TYR A 183 -6.43 12.56 -13.53
CA TYR A 183 -5.59 11.63 -12.79
C TYR A 183 -4.21 12.26 -12.59
N ARG A 184 -3.85 12.57 -11.35
CA ARG A 184 -2.58 13.22 -11.01
C ARG A 184 -1.48 12.20 -10.75
N ILE A 185 -0.36 12.35 -11.43
CA ILE A 185 0.90 11.70 -11.09
C ILE A 185 1.64 12.56 -10.08
N PHE A 186 2.08 11.93 -8.99
CA PHE A 186 2.89 12.58 -7.96
C PHE A 186 4.24 11.90 -7.81
N ALA A 187 5.22 12.69 -7.36
CA ALA A 187 6.61 12.30 -7.27
C ALA A 187 7.20 12.61 -5.90
N GLU A 188 8.11 11.75 -5.47
CA GLU A 188 8.97 11.92 -4.30
C GLU A 188 10.41 12.08 -4.81
N HIS A 189 11.06 13.18 -4.41
CA HIS A 189 12.38 13.57 -4.92
C HIS A 189 12.55 13.50 -6.46
N GLY A 190 11.49 13.79 -7.21
CA GLY A 190 11.46 13.75 -8.68
C GLY A 190 11.27 12.36 -9.30
N LYS A 191 11.14 11.30 -8.51
CA LYS A 191 10.77 9.95 -8.94
C LYS A 191 9.26 9.79 -8.84
N GLN A 192 8.60 9.39 -9.92
CA GLN A 192 7.17 9.07 -9.91
C GLN A 192 6.94 7.84 -9.01
N ILE A 193 6.04 7.96 -8.04
CA ILE A 193 5.78 6.91 -7.05
C ILE A 193 4.32 6.47 -6.98
N GLY A 194 3.42 7.22 -7.62
CA GLY A 194 2.00 6.93 -7.57
C GLY A 194 1.13 7.92 -8.32
N GLY A 195 -0.16 7.64 -8.27
CA GLY A 195 -1.20 8.48 -8.84
C GLY A 195 -2.35 8.70 -7.88
N MET A 196 -3.15 9.73 -8.13
CA MET A 196 -4.36 9.99 -7.36
C MET A 196 -5.44 10.59 -8.24
N MET A 197 -6.69 10.31 -7.91
CA MET A 197 -7.84 10.92 -8.55
C MET A 197 -8.99 11.06 -7.55
N THR A 198 -9.93 11.95 -7.86
CA THR A 198 -11.19 12.00 -7.11
C THR A 198 -11.96 10.72 -7.41
N LYS A 199 -12.30 9.96 -6.36
CA LYS A 199 -13.01 8.70 -6.48
C LYS A 199 -14.35 8.91 -7.18
N PRO A 200 -14.76 8.02 -8.10
CA PRO A 200 -16.11 8.00 -8.64
C PRO A 200 -17.17 7.87 -7.54
N ALA A 201 -18.38 8.38 -7.80
CA ALA A 201 -19.47 8.39 -6.80
C ALA A 201 -19.89 6.98 -6.32
N ASN A 202 -19.70 5.94 -7.16
CA ASN A 202 -19.98 4.54 -6.83
C ASN A 202 -18.88 3.88 -6.00
N VAL A 203 -17.72 4.51 -5.82
CA VAL A 203 -16.67 4.04 -4.90
C VAL A 203 -17.03 4.54 -3.50
N PRO A 204 -17.31 3.65 -2.53
CA PRO A 204 -17.97 4.03 -1.27
C PRO A 204 -17.05 4.77 -0.30
N MET A 205 -15.74 4.58 -0.40
CA MET A 205 -14.76 5.12 0.54
C MET A 205 -13.48 5.55 -0.17
N CYS A 206 -12.73 6.44 0.46
CA CYS A 206 -11.40 6.81 0.00
C CYS A 206 -10.41 5.73 0.43
N TYR A 207 -9.47 5.36 -0.44
CA TYR A 207 -8.51 4.30 -0.14
C TYR A 207 -7.21 4.45 -0.93
N TRP A 208 -6.16 3.83 -0.40
CA TRP A 208 -4.91 3.57 -1.11
C TRP A 208 -4.95 2.16 -1.72
N GLY A 209 -4.72 2.06 -3.03
CA GLY A 209 -4.51 0.83 -3.76
C GLY A 209 -3.03 0.58 -4.02
N TYR A 210 -2.60 -0.66 -3.81
CA TYR A 210 -1.21 -1.10 -3.98
C TYR A 210 -1.14 -2.08 -5.15
N TYR A 211 -0.43 -1.71 -6.21
CA TYR A 211 -0.33 -2.51 -7.43
C TYR A 211 0.89 -3.42 -7.38
N PHE A 212 0.67 -4.72 -7.21
CA PHE A 212 1.74 -5.71 -7.24
C PHE A 212 2.07 -6.08 -8.69
N ASN A 213 3.35 -5.99 -9.05
CA ASN A 213 3.81 -6.36 -10.39
C ASN A 213 3.72 -7.88 -10.58
N VAL A 214 3.09 -8.30 -11.67
CA VAL A 214 3.05 -9.68 -12.14
C VAL A 214 3.49 -9.75 -13.60
N PRO A 215 4.04 -10.88 -14.07
CA PRO A 215 4.60 -10.96 -15.42
C PRO A 215 3.59 -10.79 -16.56
N GLY A 216 2.32 -11.14 -16.36
CA GLY A 216 1.25 -11.04 -17.37
C GLY A 216 -0.14 -11.08 -16.72
N ILE A 217 -1.02 -10.16 -17.12
CA ILE A 217 -2.29 -9.93 -16.43
C ILE A 217 -3.31 -11.06 -16.62
N ASP A 218 -3.39 -11.69 -17.80
CA ASP A 218 -4.38 -12.73 -18.08
C ASP A 218 -4.06 -13.99 -17.28
N SER A 219 -2.77 -14.37 -17.24
CA SER A 219 -2.32 -15.49 -16.39
C SER A 219 -2.55 -15.22 -14.90
N ALA A 220 -2.42 -13.97 -14.46
CA ALA A 220 -2.66 -13.60 -13.08
C ALA A 220 -4.14 -13.68 -12.71
N ILE A 221 -5.03 -13.26 -13.61
CA ILE A 221 -6.48 -13.41 -13.46
C ILE A 221 -6.87 -14.88 -13.29
N GLU A 222 -6.29 -15.79 -14.08
CA GLU A 222 -6.51 -17.23 -13.93
C GLU A 222 -6.14 -17.71 -12.52
N ARG A 223 -4.99 -17.28 -12.00
CA ARG A 223 -4.53 -17.64 -10.64
C ARG A 223 -5.40 -17.02 -9.55
N VAL A 224 -5.86 -15.78 -9.72
CA VAL A 224 -6.80 -15.12 -8.80
C VAL A 224 -8.09 -15.94 -8.70
N ASN A 225 -8.70 -16.28 -9.85
CA ASN A 225 -9.95 -17.04 -9.87
C ASN A 225 -9.76 -18.46 -9.32
N ALA A 226 -8.68 -19.15 -9.69
CA ALA A 226 -8.38 -20.49 -9.18
C ALA A 226 -8.11 -20.51 -7.66
N GLY A 227 -7.54 -19.42 -7.13
CA GLY A 227 -7.29 -19.23 -5.70
C GLY A 227 -8.53 -18.83 -4.89
N GLY A 228 -9.70 -18.65 -5.52
CA GLY A 228 -10.93 -18.21 -4.87
C GLY A 228 -11.06 -16.69 -4.67
N GLY A 229 -10.13 -15.91 -5.24
CA GLY A 229 -10.26 -14.47 -5.32
C GLY A 229 -11.25 -14.05 -6.41
N LYS A 230 -11.54 -12.75 -6.46
CA LYS A 230 -12.51 -12.18 -7.41
C LYS A 230 -11.97 -10.92 -8.05
N VAL A 231 -11.93 -10.89 -9.38
CA VAL A 231 -11.69 -9.66 -10.14
C VAL A 231 -12.91 -8.74 -10.05
N ILE A 232 -12.69 -7.48 -9.68
CA ILE A 232 -13.71 -6.45 -9.52
C ILE A 232 -13.70 -5.51 -10.73
N VAL A 233 -12.52 -5.10 -11.16
CA VAL A 233 -12.28 -4.19 -12.29
C VAL A 233 -11.16 -4.75 -13.16
N GLY A 234 -11.30 -4.61 -14.47
CA GLY A 234 -10.31 -5.01 -15.46
C GLY A 234 -10.54 -6.41 -16.07
N PRO A 235 -9.60 -6.91 -16.90
CA PRO A 235 -8.33 -6.26 -17.24
C PRO A 235 -8.54 -4.99 -18.05
N MET A 236 -7.76 -3.95 -17.75
CA MET A 236 -7.76 -2.70 -18.50
C MET A 236 -6.34 -2.23 -18.77
N GLU A 237 -6.12 -1.71 -19.97
CA GLU A 237 -4.88 -1.04 -20.34
C GLU A 237 -4.86 0.37 -19.77
N VAL A 238 -3.73 0.79 -19.20
CA VAL A 238 -3.50 2.13 -18.66
C VAL A 238 -2.44 2.87 -19.49
N PRO A 239 -2.36 4.21 -19.41
CA PRO A 239 -1.29 4.96 -20.05
C PRO A 239 0.09 4.35 -19.74
N GLY A 240 0.92 4.18 -20.77
CA GLY A 240 2.20 3.48 -20.67
C GLY A 240 2.17 2.01 -21.12
N GLY A 241 1.00 1.47 -21.47
CA GLY A 241 0.86 0.13 -22.07
C GLY A 241 0.81 -1.03 -21.06
N SER A 242 0.85 -0.71 -19.76
CA SER A 242 0.63 -1.69 -18.70
C SER A 242 -0.85 -2.07 -18.61
N TRP A 243 -1.11 -3.24 -18.05
CA TRP A 243 -2.44 -3.78 -17.82
C TRP A 243 -2.68 -3.98 -16.34
N ILE A 244 -3.86 -3.59 -15.86
CA ILE A 244 -4.22 -3.70 -14.45
C ILE A 244 -5.51 -4.47 -14.20
N ILE A 245 -5.62 -5.00 -12.99
CA ILE A 245 -6.89 -5.38 -12.38
C ILE A 245 -6.97 -4.85 -10.95
N ASN A 246 -8.21 -4.67 -10.48
CA ASN A 246 -8.50 -4.62 -9.04
C ASN A 246 -9.26 -5.88 -8.65
N ALA A 247 -8.93 -6.46 -7.51
CA ALA A 247 -9.49 -7.74 -7.06
C ALA A 247 -9.64 -7.79 -5.54
N THR A 248 -10.37 -8.79 -5.07
CA THR A 248 -10.35 -9.21 -3.66
C THR A 248 -9.79 -10.62 -3.53
N ASP A 249 -9.04 -10.87 -2.46
CA ASP A 249 -8.64 -12.22 -2.08
C ASP A 249 -9.82 -13.01 -1.47
N PRO A 250 -9.66 -14.29 -1.14
CA PRO A 250 -10.75 -15.11 -0.60
C PRO A 250 -11.25 -14.64 0.78
N GLN A 251 -10.44 -13.87 1.51
CA GLN A 251 -10.82 -13.28 2.79
C GLN A 251 -11.51 -11.92 2.60
N GLY A 252 -11.46 -11.35 1.39
CA GLY A 252 -12.10 -10.10 1.02
C GLY A 252 -11.16 -8.90 1.04
N ALA A 253 -9.85 -9.08 1.20
CA ALA A 253 -8.90 -7.98 1.14
C ALA A 253 -8.78 -7.46 -0.30
N PHE A 254 -8.99 -6.16 -0.47
CA PHE A 254 -8.80 -5.51 -1.76
C PHE A 254 -7.31 -5.38 -2.10
N PHE A 255 -6.94 -5.73 -3.33
CA PHE A 255 -5.59 -5.54 -3.86
C PHE A 255 -5.63 -5.24 -5.36
N CYS A 256 -4.50 -4.76 -5.90
CA CYS A 256 -4.36 -4.46 -7.32
C CYS A 256 -3.19 -5.25 -7.91
N LEU A 257 -3.29 -5.63 -9.18
CA LEU A 257 -2.17 -6.18 -9.94
C LEU A 257 -1.89 -5.30 -11.15
N VAL A 258 -0.62 -5.22 -11.54
CA VAL A 258 -0.16 -4.56 -12.77
C VAL A 258 0.81 -5.47 -13.50
N ALA A 259 0.75 -5.46 -14.83
CA ALA A 259 1.66 -6.22 -15.68
C ALA A 259 2.04 -5.40 -16.93
N PRO A 260 3.22 -5.61 -17.51
CA PRO A 260 3.62 -4.95 -18.76
C PRO A 260 2.88 -5.51 -20.01
N GLY A 261 2.04 -6.54 -19.82
CA GLY A 261 1.33 -7.21 -20.90
C GLY A 261 0.26 -8.17 -20.40
N ARG A 262 -0.39 -8.85 -21.34
CA ARG A 262 -1.47 -9.81 -21.10
C ARG A 262 -0.96 -11.21 -20.82
#